data_AF-A0A2V6ZMA4-F1
#
_entry.id   AF-A0A2V6ZMA4-F1
#
_cell.length_a   1.000
_cell.length_b   1.000
_cell.length_c   1.000
_cell.angle_alpha   90.00
_cell.angle_beta   90.00
_cell.angle_gamma   90.00
#
_symmetry.space_group_name_H-M   'P 1'
#
loop_
_entity.id
_entity.type
_entity.pdbx_description
1 polymer ?
#
loop_
_entity_poly.entity_id
_entity_poly.type
_entity_poly.pdbx_seq_one_letter_code
_entity_poly.pdbx_strand_id
1 'polypeptide(L)'
;MKNLVLETTAPFQGLPELVAYDEGLFEKEGLIVEWADREAGVEKKTEIDITGPKGVNPFASHGRLFEQGKADMYNACEWGNYCRVQETGVKSRQLGRRAIVAYAALVVPPDSPVYTAQQLANRTIGVPFYFGTHYIALHLLEG
;
A
#
# COMPACT_ATOMS: atom_id res chain seq x y z
N MET A 1 -3.70 -10.24 -28.55
CA MET A 1 -3.87 -9.98 -27.11
C MET A 1 -2.55 -9.50 -26.54
N LYS A 2 -2.56 -8.61 -25.55
CA LYS A 2 -1.36 -8.13 -24.85
C LYS A 2 -1.34 -8.69 -23.43
N ASN A 3 -0.17 -9.09 -22.94
CA ASN A 3 -0.03 -9.54 -21.56
C ASN A 3 0.16 -8.31 -20.64
N LEU A 4 -0.41 -8.39 -19.45
CA LEU A 4 -0.30 -7.38 -18.40
C LEU A 4 -0.04 -8.09 -17.06
N VAL A 5 1.14 -7.89 -16.50
CA VAL A 5 1.53 -8.47 -15.21
C VAL A 5 1.13 -7.52 -14.08
N LEU A 6 0.21 -7.93 -13.22
CA LEU A 6 -0.25 -7.16 -12.06
C LEU A 6 0.33 -7.74 -10.77
N GLU A 7 0.83 -6.89 -9.87
CA GLU A 7 1.07 -7.33 -8.49
C GLU A 7 -0.25 -7.83 -7.86
N THR A 8 -0.18 -8.93 -7.11
CA THR A 8 -1.34 -9.40 -6.32
C THR A 8 -1.88 -8.29 -5.42
N THR A 9 -3.21 -8.21 -5.33
CA THR A 9 -3.92 -7.17 -4.58
C THR A 9 -5.03 -7.76 -3.72
N ALA A 10 -5.44 -7.02 -2.69
CA ALA A 10 -6.56 -7.39 -1.83
C ALA A 10 -7.80 -6.55 -2.18
N PRO A 11 -9.03 -7.04 -1.90
CA PRO A 11 -10.26 -6.30 -2.20
C PRO A 11 -10.28 -4.86 -1.67
N PHE A 12 -9.65 -4.63 -0.51
CA PHE A 12 -9.51 -3.29 0.07
C PHE A 12 -8.94 -2.26 -0.93
N GLN A 13 -7.95 -2.63 -1.73
CA GLN A 13 -7.27 -1.74 -2.70
C GLN A 13 -7.64 -2.03 -4.14
N GLY A 14 -7.80 -3.30 -4.52
CA GLY A 14 -7.95 -3.72 -5.91
C GLY A 14 -9.20 -4.53 -6.23
N LEU A 15 -10.31 -4.33 -5.49
CA LEU A 15 -11.57 -5.00 -5.81
C LEU A 15 -11.99 -4.84 -7.29
N PRO A 16 -11.91 -3.65 -7.92
CA PRO A 16 -12.28 -3.52 -9.33
C PRO A 16 -11.46 -4.39 -10.27
N GLU A 17 -10.15 -4.50 -10.05
CA GLU A 17 -9.26 -5.33 -10.85
C GLU A 17 -9.51 -6.81 -10.63
N LEU A 18 -9.78 -7.22 -9.39
CA LEU A 18 -10.16 -8.60 -9.07
C LEU A 18 -11.47 -9.00 -9.75
N VAL A 19 -12.49 -8.13 -9.71
CA VAL A 19 -13.78 -8.35 -10.39
C VAL A 19 -13.60 -8.34 -11.90
N ALA A 20 -12.85 -7.38 -12.46
CA ALA A 20 -12.59 -7.32 -13.90
C ALA A 20 -11.84 -8.54 -14.42
N TYR A 21 -10.97 -9.13 -13.60
CA TYR A 21 -10.32 -10.39 -13.89
C TYR A 21 -11.31 -11.57 -13.87
N ASP A 22 -12.07 -11.71 -12.78
CA ASP A 22 -13.03 -12.82 -12.59
C ASP A 22 -14.17 -12.81 -13.62
N GLU A 23 -14.66 -11.63 -14.00
CA GLU A 23 -15.73 -11.46 -15.00
C GLU A 23 -15.23 -11.44 -16.46
N GLY A 24 -13.92 -11.69 -16.68
CA GLY A 24 -13.29 -11.71 -18.00
C GLY A 24 -13.33 -10.36 -18.73
N LEU A 25 -13.41 -9.24 -18.01
CA LEU A 25 -13.49 -7.89 -18.61
C LEU A 25 -12.16 -7.49 -19.25
N PHE A 26 -11.02 -7.88 -18.67
CA PHE A 26 -9.71 -7.65 -19.29
C PHE A 26 -9.58 -8.37 -20.64
N GLU A 27 -10.03 -9.63 -20.72
CA GLU A 27 -9.96 -10.42 -21.96
C GLU A 27 -10.84 -9.82 -23.06
N LYS A 28 -12.02 -9.30 -22.70
CA LYS A 28 -12.92 -8.57 -23.63
C LYS A 28 -12.25 -7.33 -24.21
N GLU A 29 -11.36 -6.68 -23.45
CA GLU A 29 -10.53 -5.55 -23.91
C GLU A 29 -9.20 -6.00 -24.57
N GLY A 30 -9.01 -7.31 -24.78
CA GLY A 30 -7.83 -7.87 -25.44
C GLY A 30 -6.57 -7.93 -24.57
N LEU A 31 -6.73 -7.87 -23.24
CA LEU A 31 -5.67 -7.97 -22.24
C LEU A 31 -5.72 -9.32 -21.54
N ILE A 32 -4.55 -9.98 -21.43
CA ILE A 32 -4.36 -11.19 -20.63
C ILE A 32 -3.64 -10.76 -19.36
N VAL A 33 -4.28 -10.95 -18.20
CA VAL A 33 -3.70 -10.57 -16.91
C VAL A 33 -2.99 -11.76 -16.27
N GLU A 34 -1.76 -11.52 -15.83
CA GLU A 34 -0.97 -12.45 -15.02
C GLU A 34 -0.74 -11.83 -13.64
N TRP A 35 -0.99 -12.60 -12.57
CA TRP A 35 -0.80 -12.12 -11.21
C TRP A 35 0.59 -12.50 -10.69
N ALA A 36 1.41 -11.49 -10.38
CA ALA A 36 2.70 -11.67 -9.75
C ALA A 36 2.56 -11.59 -8.23
N ASP A 37 2.88 -12.67 -7.52
CA ASP A 37 2.74 -12.73 -6.07
C ASP A 37 3.72 -11.79 -5.36
N ARG A 38 3.19 -10.66 -4.91
CA ARG A 38 3.93 -9.63 -4.18
C ARG A 38 4.32 -10.08 -2.78
N GLU A 39 3.63 -11.05 -2.19
CA GLU A 39 3.92 -11.55 -0.85
C GLU A 39 4.95 -12.69 -0.85
N ALA A 40 5.23 -13.27 -2.01
CA ALA A 40 6.24 -14.32 -2.16
C ALA A 40 7.61 -13.82 -1.67
N GLY A 41 8.14 -14.51 -0.65
CA GLY A 41 9.43 -14.21 -0.05
C GLY A 41 9.47 -12.97 0.83
N VAL A 42 8.33 -12.38 1.19
CA VAL A 42 8.26 -11.22 2.10
C VAL A 42 8.08 -11.70 3.54
N GLU A 43 9.03 -11.37 4.41
CA GLU A 43 8.92 -11.63 5.85
C GLU A 43 8.07 -10.54 6.53
N LYS A 44 7.01 -10.96 7.24
CA LYS A 44 6.11 -10.05 7.97
C LYS A 44 6.55 -9.88 9.41
N LYS A 45 7.73 -9.32 9.60
CA LYS A 45 8.27 -9.00 10.94
C LYS A 45 8.01 -7.55 11.30
N THR A 46 7.63 -7.32 12.56
CA THR A 46 7.59 -5.96 13.12
C THR A 46 9.01 -5.58 13.56
N GLU A 47 9.59 -4.59 12.88
CA GLU A 47 10.89 -4.04 13.25
C GLU A 47 10.74 -2.93 14.29
N ILE A 48 10.95 -3.27 15.57
CA ILE A 48 10.77 -2.33 16.69
C ILE A 48 11.91 -1.32 16.85
N ASP A 49 13.08 -1.62 16.30
CA ASP A 49 14.27 -0.76 16.40
C ASP A 49 14.29 0.35 15.34
N ILE A 50 13.40 0.30 14.34
CA ILE A 50 13.25 1.33 13.32
C ILE A 50 12.25 2.36 13.82
N THR A 51 12.75 3.46 14.38
CA THR A 51 11.91 4.50 15.00
C THR A 51 11.59 5.68 14.08
N GLY A 52 11.95 5.61 12.80
CA GLY A 52 11.68 6.68 11.84
C GLY A 52 11.78 6.22 10.38
N PRO A 53 11.28 7.01 9.42
CA PRO A 53 11.19 6.61 8.02
C PRO A 53 12.54 6.61 7.29
N LYS A 54 13.54 7.34 7.80
CA LYS A 54 14.83 7.51 7.12
C LYS A 54 15.53 6.17 6.88
N GLY A 55 15.83 5.86 5.62
CA GLY A 55 16.51 4.62 5.23
C GLY A 55 15.59 3.41 5.09
N VAL A 56 14.28 3.56 5.32
CA VAL A 56 13.29 2.51 5.06
C VAL A 56 13.00 2.47 3.56
N ASN A 57 12.88 1.27 2.99
CA ASN A 57 12.58 1.11 1.57
C ASN A 57 11.07 1.31 1.31
N PRO A 58 10.63 2.33 0.53
CA PRO A 58 9.22 2.52 0.20
C PRO A 58 8.66 1.40 -0.69
N PHE A 59 9.51 0.66 -1.39
CA PHE A 59 9.18 -0.50 -2.23
C PHE A 59 9.33 -1.84 -1.49
N ALA A 60 9.29 -1.86 -0.15
CA ALA A 60 9.33 -3.11 0.62
C ALA A 60 8.11 -4.03 0.38
N SER A 61 6.99 -3.48 -0.11
CA SER A 61 5.75 -4.22 -0.38
C SER A 61 5.11 -3.78 -1.70
N HIS A 62 4.20 -2.80 -1.70
CA HIS A 62 3.60 -2.27 -2.93
C HIS A 62 4.65 -1.72 -3.90
N GLY A 63 4.54 -2.10 -5.17
CA GLY A 63 5.43 -1.64 -6.24
C GLY A 63 6.80 -2.31 -6.22
N ARG A 64 7.06 -3.28 -5.33
CA ARG A 64 8.33 -4.01 -5.23
C ARG A 64 8.67 -4.73 -6.53
N LEU A 65 7.70 -5.46 -7.09
CA LEU A 65 7.89 -6.22 -8.32
C LEU A 65 7.91 -5.28 -9.52
N PHE A 66 7.11 -4.22 -9.51
CA PHE A 66 7.17 -3.18 -10.54
C PHE A 66 8.56 -2.53 -10.61
N GLU A 67 9.10 -2.11 -9.46
CA GLU A 67 10.42 -1.47 -9.38
C GLU A 67 11.55 -2.43 -9.80
N GLN A 68 11.32 -3.75 -9.71
CA GLN A 68 12.23 -4.79 -10.19
C GLN A 68 12.02 -5.18 -11.67
N GLY A 69 11.08 -4.55 -12.37
CA GLY A 69 10.72 -4.89 -13.75
C GLY A 69 10.02 -6.26 -13.89
N LYS A 70 9.41 -6.75 -12.80
CA LYS A 70 8.69 -8.04 -12.73
C LYS A 70 7.17 -7.90 -12.71
N ALA A 71 6.66 -6.67 -12.72
CA ALA A 71 5.25 -6.36 -12.87
C ALA A 71 5.09 -5.09 -13.70
N ASP A 72 4.00 -4.99 -14.46
CA ASP A 72 3.66 -3.84 -15.29
C ASP A 72 2.82 -2.81 -14.55
N MET A 73 2.06 -3.23 -13.52
CA MET A 73 1.27 -2.32 -12.69
C MET A 73 1.09 -2.87 -11.27
N TYR A 74 0.82 -1.96 -10.34
CA TYR A 74 0.47 -2.26 -8.96
C TYR A 74 -0.53 -1.24 -8.44
N ASN A 75 -1.27 -1.63 -7.39
CA ASN A 75 -2.17 -0.75 -6.67
C ASN A 75 -1.63 -0.46 -5.28
N ALA A 76 -1.83 0.78 -4.80
CA ALA A 76 -1.55 1.18 -3.42
C ALA A 76 -2.44 2.38 -3.03
N CYS A 77 -2.42 2.73 -1.75
CA CYS A 77 -3.03 3.97 -1.25
C CYS A 77 -2.40 5.22 -1.88
N GLU A 78 -3.20 6.29 -2.03
CA GLU A 78 -2.80 7.53 -2.71
C GLU A 78 -1.47 8.12 -2.18
N TRP A 79 -1.36 8.37 -0.88
CA TRP A 79 -0.16 9.01 -0.33
C TRP A 79 1.06 8.09 -0.36
N GLY A 80 0.84 6.77 -0.27
CA GLY A 80 1.89 5.78 -0.51
C GLY A 80 2.38 5.78 -1.96
N ASN A 81 1.50 6.05 -2.93
CA ASN A 81 1.89 6.21 -4.33
C ASN A 81 2.64 7.52 -4.58
N TYR A 82 2.30 8.63 -3.90
CA TYR A 82 3.10 9.86 -4.01
C TYR A 82 4.54 9.65 -3.60
N CYS A 83 4.77 8.96 -2.48
CA CYS A 83 6.11 8.56 -2.08
C CYS A 83 6.81 7.70 -3.14
N ARG A 84 6.15 6.65 -3.66
CA ARG A 84 6.77 5.76 -4.64
C ARG A 84 7.06 6.42 -5.99
N VAL A 85 6.19 7.31 -6.45
CA VAL A 85 6.41 8.07 -7.69
C VAL A 85 7.59 9.04 -7.53
N GLN A 86 7.79 9.59 -6.33
CA GLN A 86 8.97 10.42 -6.05
C GLN A 86 10.26 9.60 -6.01
N GLU A 87 10.23 8.41 -5.40
CA GLU A 87 11.42 7.60 -5.10
C GLU A 87 11.80 6.59 -6.21
N THR A 88 10.94 6.37 -7.20
CA THR A 88 11.17 5.36 -8.27
C THR A 88 12.40 5.68 -9.13
N GLY A 89 13.23 4.67 -9.37
CA GLY A 89 14.34 4.70 -10.33
C GLY A 89 13.95 4.25 -11.73
N VAL A 90 12.79 3.60 -11.89
CA VAL A 90 12.33 3.01 -13.17
C VAL A 90 11.26 3.83 -13.89
N LYS A 91 11.10 5.11 -13.53
CA LYS A 91 10.11 6.04 -14.12
C LYS A 91 8.65 5.57 -13.94
N SER A 92 8.33 4.98 -12.79
CA SER A 92 6.95 4.71 -12.42
C SER A 92 6.11 5.98 -12.40
N ARG A 93 4.80 5.86 -12.68
CA ARG A 93 3.86 6.98 -12.64
C ARG A 93 2.48 6.50 -12.24
N GLN A 94 1.70 7.39 -11.64
CA GLN A 94 0.31 7.12 -11.33
C GLN A 94 -0.56 7.27 -12.58
N LEU A 95 -1.22 6.18 -13.00
CA LEU A 95 -2.08 6.15 -14.19
C LEU A 95 -3.54 6.49 -13.89
N GLY A 96 -3.98 6.31 -12.64
CA GLY A 96 -5.36 6.51 -12.26
C GLY A 96 -5.55 6.61 -10.75
N ARG A 97 -6.76 7.00 -10.38
CA ARG A 97 -7.27 7.00 -9.00
C ARG A 97 -8.69 6.47 -9.04
N ARG A 98 -9.05 5.66 -8.06
CA ARG A 98 -10.44 5.34 -7.77
C ARG A 98 -10.85 6.04 -6.48
N ALA A 99 -12.09 6.50 -6.44
CA ALA A 99 -12.68 6.93 -5.19
C ALA A 99 -12.77 5.73 -4.23
N ILE A 100 -12.43 5.96 -2.97
CA ILE A 100 -12.59 5.00 -1.89
C ILE A 100 -12.97 5.76 -0.62
N VAL A 101 -14.00 5.29 0.09
CA VAL A 101 -14.34 5.77 1.43
C VAL A 101 -13.87 4.70 2.41
N ALA A 102 -12.57 4.67 2.65
CA ALA A 102 -11.95 3.82 3.65
C ALA A 102 -11.37 4.71 4.75
N TYR A 103 -11.64 4.37 6.01
CA TYR A 103 -11.07 5.06 7.16
C TYR A 103 -9.90 4.23 7.73
N ALA A 104 -8.87 4.94 8.19
CA ALA A 104 -7.80 4.36 9.01
C ALA A 104 -8.06 4.70 10.48
N ALA A 105 -7.57 3.87 11.39
CA ALA A 105 -7.71 4.09 12.83
C ALA A 105 -6.40 3.75 13.55
N LEU A 106 -6.13 4.46 14.64
CA LEU A 106 -5.19 4.02 15.65
C LEU A 106 -5.92 3.01 16.54
N VAL A 107 -5.37 1.81 16.65
CA VAL A 107 -5.97 0.72 17.41
C VAL A 107 -5.14 0.50 18.68
N VAL A 108 -5.83 0.40 19.81
CA VAL A 108 -5.24 0.08 21.12
C VAL A 108 -5.73 -1.29 21.59
N PRO A 109 -5.02 -1.96 22.52
CA PRO A 109 -5.50 -3.19 23.13
C PRO A 109 -6.89 -3.03 23.75
N PRO A 110 -7.73 -4.08 23.80
CA PRO A 110 -9.10 -4.01 24.32
C PRO A 110 -9.21 -3.50 25.77
N ASP A 111 -8.17 -3.69 26.58
CA ASP A 111 -8.06 -3.28 27.98
C ASP A 111 -7.36 -1.92 28.15
N SER A 112 -6.99 -1.26 27.07
CA SER A 112 -6.33 0.05 27.11
C SER A 112 -7.28 1.15 27.62
N PRO A 113 -6.83 2.02 28.54
CA PRO A 113 -7.63 3.15 29.00
C PRO A 113 -7.67 4.33 28.01
N VAL A 114 -7.02 4.19 26.85
CA VAL A 114 -6.96 5.22 25.80
C VAL A 114 -8.29 5.26 25.05
N TYR A 115 -8.89 6.45 24.99
CA TYR A 115 -10.13 6.74 24.29
C TYR A 115 -10.03 7.96 23.37
N THR A 116 -9.04 8.83 23.59
CA THR A 116 -8.77 10.01 22.75
C THR A 116 -7.31 10.07 22.30
N ALA A 117 -7.06 10.81 21.20
CA ALA A 117 -5.71 10.98 20.68
C ALA A 117 -4.76 11.67 21.68
N GLN A 118 -5.25 12.60 22.51
CA GLN A 118 -4.44 13.29 23.51
C GLN A 118 -3.83 12.34 24.54
N GLN A 119 -4.51 11.23 24.85
CA GLN A 119 -3.99 10.22 25.78
C GLN A 119 -2.82 9.41 25.20
N LEU A 120 -2.56 9.54 23.89
CA LEU A 120 -1.40 8.97 23.21
C LEU A 120 -0.16 9.90 23.26
N ALA A 121 -0.25 11.06 23.90
CA ALA A 121 0.91 11.94 24.07
C ALA A 121 2.10 11.19 24.71
N ASN A 122 3.28 11.34 24.12
CA ASN A 122 4.52 10.66 24.53
C ASN A 122 4.43 9.12 24.55
N ARG A 123 3.49 8.52 23.81
CA ARG A 123 3.42 7.07 23.61
C ARG A 123 4.05 6.68 22.29
N THR A 124 4.67 5.49 22.26
CA THR A 124 5.12 4.89 21.01
C THR A 124 3.91 4.41 20.21
N ILE A 125 3.81 4.86 18.96
CA ILE A 125 2.74 4.50 18.04
C ILE A 125 3.36 3.77 16.86
N GLY A 126 2.97 2.51 16.66
CA GLY A 126 3.41 1.72 15.51
C GLY A 126 2.74 2.21 14.22
N VAL A 127 3.55 2.54 13.22
CA VAL A 127 3.07 2.99 11.91
C VAL A 127 3.83 2.28 10.78
N PRO A 128 3.18 1.95 9.66
CA PRO A 128 3.85 1.38 8.50
C PRO A 128 4.46 2.48 7.63
N PHE A 129 5.75 2.78 7.83
CA PHE A 129 6.45 3.85 7.10
C PHE A 129 6.25 3.76 5.58
N TYR A 130 5.96 4.91 4.95
CA TYR A 130 5.68 5.07 3.51
C TYR A 130 4.40 4.40 2.98
N PHE A 131 3.50 3.97 3.87
CA PHE A 131 2.12 3.61 3.53
C PHE A 131 1.18 4.77 3.87
N GLY A 132 -0.01 4.77 3.28
CA GLY A 132 -1.01 5.82 3.48
C GLY A 132 -1.39 5.99 4.94
N THR A 133 -1.47 4.89 5.70
CA THR A 133 -1.77 4.93 7.14
C THR A 133 -0.69 5.57 7.99
N HIS A 134 0.59 5.56 7.57
CA HIS A 134 1.62 6.35 8.24
C HIS A 134 1.34 7.84 8.12
N TYR A 135 1.01 8.31 6.93
CA TYR A 135 0.75 9.74 6.74
C TYR A 135 -0.60 10.19 7.31
N ILE A 136 -1.62 9.33 7.28
CA ILE A 136 -2.88 9.62 7.97
C ILE A 136 -2.65 9.69 9.48
N ALA A 137 -1.77 8.84 10.04
CA ALA A 137 -1.42 8.92 11.46
C ALA A 137 -0.72 10.24 11.80
N LEU A 138 0.22 10.71 10.96
CA LEU A 138 0.81 12.04 11.13
C LEU A 138 -0.26 13.14 11.08
N HIS A 139 -1.13 13.12 10.08
CA HIS A 139 -2.20 14.11 9.94
C HIS A 139 -3.19 14.11 11.13
N LEU A 140 -3.47 12.94 11.70
CA LEU A 140 -4.34 12.79 12.86
C LEU A 140 -3.70 13.30 14.16
N LEU A 141 -2.39 13.14 14.33
CA LEU A 141 -1.68 13.37 15.59
C LEU A 141 -0.93 14.71 15.65
N GLU A 142 -0.60 15.31 14.51
CA GLU A 142 0.06 16.63 14.42
C GLU A 142 -0.92 17.81 14.43
N GLY A 143 -2.24 17.53 14.48
CA GLY A 143 -3.31 18.52 14.50
C GLY A 143 -3.46 19.31 15.80
#